data_AF-K5Z4P9-F1
#
_entry.id   AF-K5Z4P9-F1
#
_cell.length_a   1.000
_cell.length_b   1.000
_cell.length_c   1.000
_cell.angle_alpha   90.00
_cell.angle_beta   90.00
_cell.angle_gamma   90.00
#
_symmetry.space_group_name_H-M   'P 1'
#
loop_
_entity.id
_entity.type
_entity.pdbx_description
1 polymer ?
#
loop_
_entity_poly.entity_id
_entity_poly.type
_entity_poly.pdbx_seq_one_letter_code
_entity_poly.pdbx_strand_id
1 'polypeptide(L)'
;MKLWKYSGTFLTWTGIIHTIYAFFIGKDALDKMLGDGLADSVGEDYERGFAFWFLICGIVLILWGQTLQYYIKKEQKPAPAFLGYCMLLFTVAGCIFVPVSGFWLFLPQAVIIIYSNRTSSTWNV
;
A
#
# COMPACT_ATOMS: atom_id res chain seq x y z
N MET A 1 20.22 5.04 11.02
CA MET A 1 19.90 5.45 9.63
C MET A 1 18.57 6.19 9.61
N LYS A 2 18.36 7.18 8.74
CA LYS A 2 17.06 7.89 8.62
C LYS A 2 16.06 7.03 7.82
N LEU A 3 15.31 6.15 8.51
CA LEU A 3 14.39 5.19 7.88
C LEU A 3 13.34 5.84 6.96
N TRP A 4 12.91 7.06 7.26
CA TRP A 4 11.97 7.80 6.42
C TRP A 4 12.46 8.04 4.99
N LYS A 5 13.77 7.98 4.74
CA LYS A 5 14.33 8.10 3.39
C LYS A 5 13.88 6.97 2.46
N TYR A 6 13.43 5.86 3.02
CA TYR A 6 12.98 4.67 2.28
C TYR A 6 11.47 4.45 2.38
N SER A 7 10.73 5.40 2.93
CA SER A 7 9.28 5.28 3.15
C SER A 7 8.50 4.99 1.85
N GLY A 8 8.87 5.61 0.73
CA GLY A 8 8.25 5.27 -0.55
C GLY A 8 8.65 3.87 -1.03
N THR A 9 9.93 3.50 -0.89
CA THR A 9 10.42 2.15 -1.21
C THR A 9 9.70 1.05 -0.42
N PHE A 10 9.46 1.24 0.88
CA PHE A 10 8.70 0.30 1.70
C PHE A 10 7.27 0.13 1.16
N LEU A 11 6.60 1.24 0.87
CA LEU A 11 5.24 1.20 0.32
C LEU A 11 5.20 0.50 -1.06
N THR A 12 6.20 0.72 -1.90
CA THR A 12 6.35 0.01 -3.17
C THR A 12 6.49 -1.50 -2.97
N TRP A 13 7.32 -1.94 -2.01
CA TRP A 13 7.45 -3.36 -1.68
C TRP A 13 6.15 -3.96 -1.17
N THR A 14 5.39 -3.25 -0.33
CA THR A 14 4.04 -3.68 0.08
C THR A 14 3.13 -3.89 -1.12
N GLY A 15 3.14 -2.97 -2.09
CA GLY A 15 2.38 -3.12 -3.33
C GLY A 15 2.83 -4.31 -4.18
N ILE A 16 4.14 -4.54 -4.33
CA ILE A 16 4.68 -5.71 -5.03
C ILE A 16 4.20 -7.02 -4.39
N ILE A 17 4.23 -7.12 -3.06
CA ILE A 17 3.75 -8.29 -2.32
C ILE A 17 2.26 -8.52 -2.60
N HIS A 18 1.43 -7.47 -2.59
CA HIS A 18 0.00 -7.58 -2.90
C HIS A 18 -0.25 -8.05 -4.34
N THR A 19 0.48 -7.48 -5.31
CA THR A 19 0.38 -7.88 -6.72
C THR A 19 0.77 -9.34 -6.90
N ILE A 20 1.90 -9.77 -6.33
CA ILE A 20 2.34 -11.17 -6.40
C ILE A 20 1.31 -12.09 -5.73
N TYR A 21 0.82 -11.70 -4.56
CA TYR A 21 -0.20 -12.47 -3.84
C TYR A 21 -1.49 -12.63 -4.67
N ALA A 22 -1.94 -11.58 -5.36
CA ALA A 22 -3.08 -11.62 -6.28
C ALA A 22 -2.93 -12.70 -7.35
N PHE A 23 -1.75 -12.82 -7.96
CA PHE A 23 -1.46 -13.85 -8.95
C PHE A 23 -1.41 -15.25 -8.35
N PHE A 24 -0.95 -15.41 -7.11
CA PHE A 24 -0.92 -16.71 -6.44
C PHE A 24 -2.32 -17.22 -6.07
N ILE A 25 -3.16 -16.37 -5.51
CA ILE A 25 -4.50 -16.77 -5.06
C ILE A 25 -5.53 -16.79 -6.19
N GLY A 26 -5.33 -15.93 -7.19
CA GLY A 26 -6.33 -15.59 -8.18
C GLY A 26 -5.98 -16.07 -9.58
N LYS A 27 -4.98 -16.94 -9.75
CA LYS A 27 -4.50 -17.36 -11.08
C LYS A 27 -5.65 -17.83 -11.98
N ASP A 28 -6.43 -18.79 -11.53
CA ASP A 28 -7.54 -19.35 -12.31
C ASP A 28 -8.65 -18.31 -12.53
N ALA A 29 -8.88 -17.43 -11.56
CA ALA A 29 -9.88 -16.37 -11.66
C ALA A 29 -9.46 -15.30 -12.69
N LEU A 30 -8.20 -14.86 -12.66
CA LEU A 30 -7.61 -13.91 -13.59
C LEU A 30 -7.52 -14.49 -15.01
N ASP A 31 -7.13 -15.75 -15.15
CA ASP A 31 -7.07 -16.43 -16.46
C ASP A 31 -8.47 -16.53 -17.09
N LYS A 32 -9.50 -16.86 -16.30
CA LYS A 32 -10.89 -16.87 -16.76
C LYS A 32 -11.39 -15.47 -17.11
N MET A 33 -11.07 -14.46 -16.31
CA MET A 33 -11.39 -13.06 -16.63
C MET A 33 -10.76 -12.62 -17.94
N LEU A 34 -9.53 -13.03 -18.23
CA LEU A 34 -8.87 -12.73 -19.51
C LEU A 34 -9.54 -13.44 -20.68
N GLY A 35 -9.98 -14.69 -20.49
CA GLY A 35 -10.70 -15.47 -21.50
C GLY A 35 -12.11 -14.96 -21.81
N ASP A 36 -12.81 -14.45 -20.80
CA ASP A 36 -14.18 -13.91 -20.92
C ASP A 36 -14.21 -12.47 -21.48
N GLY A 37 -13.04 -11.83 -21.61
CA GLY A 37 -12.88 -10.44 -22.04
C GLY A 37 -12.72 -9.47 -20.86
N LEU A 38 -12.24 -8.25 -21.11
CA LEU A 38 -11.93 -7.31 -20.00
C LEU A 38 -13.14 -6.55 -19.45
N ALA A 39 -14.23 -6.47 -20.22
CA ALA A 39 -15.43 -5.73 -19.82
C ALA A 39 -16.37 -6.64 -19.01
N ASP A 40 -16.76 -6.19 -17.82
CA ASP A 40 -17.70 -6.87 -16.92
C ASP A 40 -17.33 -8.33 -16.56
N SER A 41 -16.06 -8.72 -16.69
CA SER A 41 -15.63 -10.10 -16.47
C SER A 41 -15.50 -10.53 -15.01
N VAL A 42 -15.61 -9.59 -14.07
CA VAL A 42 -15.77 -9.92 -12.65
C VAL A 42 -17.19 -10.44 -12.37
N GLY A 43 -18.22 -9.82 -12.94
CA GLY A 43 -19.61 -10.14 -12.65
C GLY A 43 -19.92 -10.17 -11.15
N GLU A 44 -20.72 -11.15 -10.73
CA GLU A 44 -21.04 -11.41 -9.31
C GLU A 44 -20.09 -12.43 -8.65
N ASP A 45 -19.00 -12.78 -9.33
CA ASP A 45 -18.03 -13.78 -8.84
C ASP A 45 -17.09 -13.14 -7.81
N TYR A 46 -17.27 -13.56 -6.55
CA TYR A 46 -16.48 -13.07 -5.42
C TYR A 46 -14.99 -13.39 -5.56
N GLU A 47 -14.62 -14.55 -6.10
CA GLU A 47 -13.20 -14.94 -6.24
C GLU A 47 -12.50 -14.07 -7.27
N ARG A 48 -13.17 -13.80 -8.41
CA ARG A 48 -12.69 -12.85 -9.43
C ARG A 48 -12.57 -11.44 -8.86
N GLY A 49 -13.60 -10.97 -8.15
CA GLY A 49 -13.59 -9.65 -7.53
C GLY A 49 -12.47 -9.50 -6.50
N PHE A 50 -12.25 -10.53 -5.69
CA PHE A 50 -11.19 -10.56 -4.68
C PHE A 50 -9.79 -10.55 -5.31
N ALA A 51 -9.54 -11.41 -6.30
CA ALA A 51 -8.28 -11.44 -7.04
C ALA A 51 -7.98 -10.09 -7.72
N PHE A 52 -8.98 -9.52 -8.40
CA PHE A 52 -8.85 -8.22 -9.06
C PHE A 52 -8.59 -7.09 -8.06
N TRP A 53 -9.26 -7.11 -6.90
CA TRP A 53 -9.04 -6.13 -5.82
C TRP A 53 -7.60 -6.14 -5.32
N PHE A 54 -7.05 -7.33 -5.03
CA PHE A 54 -5.65 -7.46 -4.62
C PHE A 54 -4.68 -6.96 -5.69
N LEU A 55 -4.97 -7.25 -6.96
CA LEU A 55 -4.15 -6.81 -8.08
C LEU A 55 -4.13 -5.28 -8.21
N ILE A 56 -5.31 -4.64 -8.26
CA ILE A 56 -5.40 -3.20 -8.46
C ILE A 56 -4.88 -2.43 -7.24
N CYS A 57 -5.18 -2.89 -6.02
CA CYS A 57 -4.60 -2.30 -4.81
C CYS A 57 -3.07 -2.41 -4.81
N GLY A 58 -2.50 -3.54 -5.22
CA GLY A 58 -1.06 -3.71 -5.36
C GLY A 58 -0.44 -2.70 -6.33
N ILE A 59 -1.03 -2.54 -7.51
CA ILE A 59 -0.57 -1.57 -8.52
C ILE A 59 -0.65 -0.12 -7.99
N VAL A 60 -1.78 0.26 -7.38
CA VAL A 60 -1.95 1.60 -6.79
C VAL A 60 -0.90 1.86 -5.69
N LEU A 61 -0.60 0.86 -4.85
CA LEU A 61 0.43 0.98 -3.81
C LEU A 61 1.84 1.13 -4.38
N ILE A 62 2.17 0.44 -5.48
CA ILE A 62 3.45 0.61 -6.19
C ILE A 62 3.57 2.04 -6.71
N LEU A 63 2.55 2.54 -7.41
CA LEU A 63 2.55 3.90 -7.96
C LEU A 63 2.63 4.96 -6.86
N TRP A 64 1.89 4.76 -5.77
CA TRP A 64 1.93 5.66 -4.62
C TRP A 64 3.29 5.62 -3.92
N GLY A 65 3.88 4.44 -3.74
CA GLY A 65 5.22 4.28 -3.18
C GLY A 65 6.31 4.95 -4.02
N GLN A 66 6.25 4.79 -5.35
CA GLN A 66 7.15 5.47 -6.28
C GLN A 66 6.99 6.99 -6.23
N THR A 67 5.75 7.49 -6.22
CA THR A 67 5.44 8.93 -6.11
C THR A 67 5.95 9.50 -4.80
N LEU A 68 5.73 8.79 -3.69
CA LEU A 68 6.22 9.17 -2.37
C LEU A 68 7.74 9.17 -2.30
N GLN A 69 8.39 8.18 -2.91
CA GLN A 69 9.85 8.09 -2.97
C GLN A 69 10.45 9.22 -3.80
N TYR A 70 9.79 9.61 -4.90
CA TYR A 70 10.16 10.77 -5.71
C TYR A 70 10.07 12.07 -4.88
N TYR A 71 8.96 12.28 -4.19
CA TYR A 71 8.77 13.42 -3.28
C TYR A 71 9.87 13.49 -2.20
N ILE A 72 10.15 12.39 -1.50
CA ILE A 72 11.16 12.32 -0.44
C ILE A 72 12.56 12.67 -0.98
N LYS A 73 12.90 12.17 -2.17
CA LYS A 73 14.16 12.46 -2.84
C LYS A 73 14.26 13.93 -3.28
N LYS A 74 13.15 14.54 -3.70
CA LYS A 74 13.13 15.94 -4.13
C LYS A 74 13.19 16.91 -2.96
N GLU A 75 12.35 16.72 -1.95
CA GLU A 75 12.22 17.65 -0.81
C GLU A 75 13.29 17.44 0.26
N GLN A 76 13.99 16.30 0.26
CA GLN A 76 14.94 15.91 1.30
C GLN A 76 14.34 15.98 2.72
N LYS A 77 13.03 15.71 2.81
CA LYS A 77 12.22 15.76 4.03
C LYS A 77 11.38 14.48 4.16
N PRO A 78 11.00 14.07 5.39
CA PRO A 78 10.07 12.97 5.58
C PRO A 78 8.73 13.25 4.89
N ALA A 79 7.98 12.19 4.61
CA ALA A 79 6.60 12.30 4.15
C ALA A 79 5.77 13.16 5.14
N PRO A 80 4.79 13.95 4.68
CA PRO A 80 3.94 14.74 5.58
C PRO A 80 3.28 13.90 6.69
N ALA A 81 3.26 14.43 7.92
CA ALA A 81 2.72 13.71 9.09
C ALA A 81 1.27 13.24 8.92
N PHE A 82 0.44 14.02 8.21
CA PHE A 82 -0.94 13.66 7.88
C PHE A 82 -1.04 12.29 7.18
N LEU A 83 -0.13 12.00 6.23
CA LEU A 83 -0.12 10.70 5.56
C LEU A 83 0.16 9.56 6.53
N GLY A 84 1.04 9.78 7.51
CA GLY A 84 1.32 8.80 8.56
C GLY A 84 0.10 8.51 9.43
N TYR A 85 -0.65 9.54 9.84
CA TYR A 85 -1.89 9.36 10.61
C TYR A 85 -3.02 8.71 9.80
N CYS A 86 -3.17 9.05 8.51
CA CYS A 86 -4.11 8.38 7.63
C CYS A 86 -3.77 6.90 7.45
N MET A 87 -2.50 6.57 7.24
CA MET A 87 -2.04 5.17 7.17
C MET A 87 -2.29 4.42 8.48
N LEU A 88 -2.09 5.06 9.63
CA LEU A 88 -2.39 4.47 10.93
C LEU A 88 -3.88 4.17 11.09
N LEU A 89 -4.74 5.15 10.79
CA LEU A 89 -6.21 4.97 10.83
C LEU A 89 -6.65 3.83 9.91
N PHE A 90 -6.13 3.81 8.68
CA PHE A 90 -6.42 2.77 7.69
C PHE A 90 -5.98 1.39 8.18
N THR A 91 -4.80 1.30 8.80
CA THR A 91 -4.28 0.06 9.40
C THR A 91 -5.19 -0.42 10.53
N VAL A 92 -5.56 0.47 11.47
CA VAL A 92 -6.40 0.11 12.61
C VAL A 92 -7.77 -0.36 12.14
N ALA A 93 -8.41 0.36 11.22
CA ALA A 93 -9.70 -0.05 10.65
C ALA A 93 -9.58 -1.41 9.94
N GLY A 94 -8.56 -1.60 9.11
CA GLY A 94 -8.32 -2.86 8.42
C GLY A 94 -8.09 -4.04 9.36
N CYS A 95 -7.28 -3.85 10.41
CA CYS A 95 -7.05 -4.89 11.41
C CYS A 95 -8.31 -5.25 12.22
N ILE A 96 -9.23 -4.30 12.42
CA ILE A 96 -10.51 -4.53 13.12
C ILE A 96 -11.50 -5.28 12.22
N PHE A 97 -11.73 -4.79 11.00
CA PHE A 97 -12.77 -5.33 10.12
C PHE A 97 -12.31 -6.58 9.35
N VAL A 98 -11.03 -6.64 8.96
CA VAL A 98 -10.49 -7.70 8.11
C VAL A 98 -9.09 -8.12 8.60
N PRO A 99 -8.94 -8.77 9.76
CA PRO A 99 -7.63 -9.02 10.39
C PRO A 99 -6.65 -9.83 9.52
N VAL A 100 -7.14 -10.65 8.59
CA VAL A 100 -6.32 -11.53 7.73
C VAL A 100 -5.84 -10.83 6.44
N SER A 101 -6.29 -9.60 6.16
CA SER A 101 -6.09 -8.92 4.86
C SER A 101 -4.72 -8.27 4.61
N GLY A 102 -3.79 -8.31 5.57
CA GLY A 102 -2.44 -7.73 5.37
C GLY A 102 -2.30 -6.24 5.68
N PHE A 103 -3.35 -5.56 6.16
CA PHE A 103 -3.32 -4.12 6.48
C PHE A 103 -2.29 -3.77 7.55
N TRP A 104 -1.91 -4.71 8.40
CA TRP A 104 -0.84 -4.56 9.37
C TRP A 104 0.52 -4.19 8.75
N LEU A 105 0.73 -4.45 7.44
CA LEU A 105 1.94 -4.02 6.71
C LEU A 105 2.07 -2.49 6.59
N PHE A 106 0.99 -1.74 6.75
CA PHE A 106 1.04 -0.28 6.79
C PHE A 106 1.50 0.26 8.14
N LEU A 107 1.47 -0.54 9.22
CA LEU A 107 1.82 -0.08 10.56
C LEU A 107 3.28 0.41 10.66
N PRO A 108 4.30 -0.35 10.21
CA PRO A 108 5.69 0.12 10.29
C PRO A 108 5.88 1.43 9.52
N GLN A 109 5.24 1.54 8.37
CA GLN A 109 5.33 2.70 7.48
C GLN A 109 4.66 3.94 8.11
N ALA A 110 3.49 3.77 8.74
CA ALA A 110 2.81 4.83 9.50
C ALA A 110 3.67 5.35 10.65
N VAL A 111 4.25 4.43 11.45
CA VAL A 111 5.11 4.77 12.59
C VAL A 111 6.36 5.53 12.15
N ILE A 112 7.03 5.07 11.08
CA ILE A 112 8.23 5.74 10.53
C ILE A 112 7.91 7.18 10.14
N ILE A 113 6.78 7.42 9.44
CA ILE A 113 6.38 8.77 9.02
C ILE A 113 6.08 9.66 10.23
N ILE A 114 5.25 9.19 11.17
CA ILE A 114 4.83 9.99 12.34
C ILE A 114 6.05 10.36 13.20
N TYR A 115 6.90 9.39 13.51
CA TYR A 115 8.07 9.61 14.37
C TYR A 115 9.07 10.59 13.72
N SER A 116 9.30 10.45 12.42
CA SER A 116 10.27 11.28 11.70
C SER A 116 9.85 12.75 11.64
N ASN A 117 8.55 13.05 11.58
CA ASN A 117 8.05 14.43 11.60
C ASN A 117 8.14 15.06 12.99
N ARG A 118 7.95 14.28 14.07
CA ARG A 118 8.11 14.79 15.44
C ARG A 118 9.54 15.20 15.71
N THR A 119 10.52 14.36 15.32
CA THR A 119 11.94 14.69 15.46
C THR A 119 12.34 15.86 14.57
N SER A 120 11.86 15.97 13.33
CA SER A 120 12.18 17.11 12.47
C SER A 120 11.64 18.44 13.01
N SER A 121 10.53 18.44 13.75
CA SER A 121 9.99 19.65 14.40
C SER A 121 10.83 20.10 15.59
N THR A 122 11.49 19.19 16.32
CA THR A 122 12.28 19.52 17.52
C THR A 122 13.64 20.15 17.21
N TRP A 123 14.13 20.07 15.97
CA TRP A 123 15.40 20.68 15.55
C TRP A 123 15.24 21.99 14.77
N ASN A 124 14.00 22.48 14.62
CA ASN A 124 13.68 23.75 13.96
C ASN A 124 13.25 24.84 14.97
N VAL A 125 13.60 24.66 16.25
CA VAL A 125 13.47 25.64 17.34
C VAL A 125 14.86 25.84 17.93
#